data_AF-A0ABD4YH01-F1
#
_entry.id   AF-A0ABD4YH01-F1
#
_cell.length_a   1.000
_cell.length_b   1.000
_cell.length_c   1.000
_cell.angle_alpha   90.00
_cell.angle_beta   90.00
_cell.angle_gamma   90.00
#
_symmetry.space_group_name_H-M   'P 1'
#
loop_
_entity.id
_entity.type
_entity.pdbx_description
1 polymer ?
#
loop_
_entity_poly.entity_id
_entity_poly.type
_entity_poly.pdbx_seq_one_letter_code
_entity_poly.pdbx_strand_id
1 'polypeptide(L)'
;MKRLLFILPLVIYGCGSSERPDSEVVVDESALSVYTRENYPRTFQKWGDSGIERIKNVERAALFKAGKQTRCDQVEYVGLSEKLSNPPDKIVVYADCRNRWRYYIDEGNEIVQSERTN
;
A
#
# COMPACT_ATOMS: atom_id res chain seq x y z
N MET A 1 -54.03 25.01 12.83
CA MET A 1 -52.64 25.49 12.97
C MET A 1 -51.72 24.42 12.39
N LYS A 2 -50.97 24.76 11.35
CA LYS A 2 -50.28 23.82 10.44
C LYS A 2 -48.99 23.32 11.09
N ARG A 3 -48.82 22.00 11.18
CA ARG A 3 -47.63 21.32 11.71
C ARG A 3 -46.45 21.56 10.77
N LEU A 4 -45.34 22.10 11.27
CA LEU A 4 -44.04 22.02 10.60
C LEU A 4 -43.11 21.15 11.44
N LEU A 5 -42.95 19.90 11.01
CA LEU A 5 -41.85 19.04 11.41
C LEU A 5 -40.63 19.45 10.58
N PHE A 6 -39.70 20.17 11.20
CA PHE A 6 -38.37 20.38 10.63
C PHE A 6 -37.55 19.11 10.88
N ILE A 7 -37.47 18.25 9.87
CA ILE A 7 -36.49 17.18 9.84
C ILE A 7 -35.15 17.81 9.45
N LEU A 8 -34.28 18.02 10.43
CA LEU A 8 -32.87 18.34 10.22
C LEU A 8 -32.23 17.17 9.47
N PRO A 9 -31.60 17.39 8.29
CA PRO A 9 -30.82 16.34 7.67
C PRO A 9 -29.58 16.10 8.53
N LEU A 10 -29.52 14.92 9.15
CA LEU A 10 -28.31 14.38 9.74
C LEU A 10 -27.28 14.26 8.60
N VAL A 11 -26.32 15.18 8.54
CA VAL A 11 -25.15 15.03 7.68
C VAL A 11 -24.32 13.92 8.30
N ILE A 12 -24.52 12.70 7.82
CA ILE A 12 -23.65 11.57 8.13
C ILE A 12 -22.33 11.91 7.44
N TYR A 13 -21.40 12.52 8.17
CA TYR A 13 -19.98 12.50 7.81
C TYR A 13 -19.61 11.02 7.79
N GLY A 14 -19.74 10.39 6.62
CA GLY A 14 -19.16 9.10 6.39
C GLY A 14 -17.70 9.21 6.81
N CYS A 15 -17.25 8.28 7.66
CA CYS A 15 -15.85 8.13 8.00
C CYS A 15 -15.14 7.83 6.67
N GLY A 16 -14.66 8.88 6.02
CA GLY A 16 -14.35 8.86 4.59
C GLY A 16 -13.18 7.93 4.38
N SER A 17 -13.40 6.83 3.65
CA SER A 17 -12.31 6.07 3.06
C SER A 17 -11.41 7.05 2.32
N SER A 18 -10.19 7.22 2.81
CA SER A 18 -9.20 8.17 2.28
C SER A 18 -8.59 7.71 0.96
N GLU A 19 -9.36 6.98 0.15
CA GLU A 19 -8.95 6.34 -1.09
C GLU A 19 -9.57 7.04 -2.31
N ARG A 20 -8.75 7.26 -3.33
CA ARG A 20 -9.18 7.71 -4.66
C ARG A 20 -9.86 6.56 -5.40
N PRO A 21 -10.75 6.85 -6.37
CA PRO A 21 -11.28 5.83 -7.26
C PRO A 21 -10.16 5.25 -8.14
N ASP A 22 -10.31 3.99 -8.55
CA ASP A 22 -9.31 3.26 -9.32
C ASP A 22 -8.95 3.94 -10.65
N SER A 23 -9.90 4.68 -11.27
CA SER A 23 -9.69 5.43 -12.50
C SER A 23 -8.70 6.60 -12.38
N GLU A 24 -8.41 7.05 -11.16
CA GLU A 24 -7.49 8.15 -10.88
C GLU A 24 -6.10 7.67 -10.42
N VAL A 25 -5.91 6.36 -10.24
CA VAL A 25 -4.64 5.79 -9.79
C VAL A 25 -3.70 5.64 -10.97
N VAL A 26 -2.62 6.42 -10.97
CA VAL A 26 -1.51 6.23 -11.91
C VAL A 26 -0.56 5.18 -11.32
N VAL A 27 -0.40 4.07 -12.04
CA VAL A 27 0.53 2.98 -11.69
C VAL A 27 1.78 3.10 -12.55
N ASP A 28 2.91 3.39 -11.91
CA ASP A 28 4.22 3.37 -12.56
C ASP A 28 4.97 2.12 -12.11
N GLU A 29 5.05 1.12 -13.00
CA GLU A 29 5.72 -0.15 -12.69
C GLU A 29 7.24 0.01 -12.49
N SER A 30 7.85 1.14 -12.88
CA SER A 30 9.26 1.40 -12.60
C SER A 30 9.57 1.54 -11.10
N ALA A 31 8.54 1.74 -10.27
CA ALA A 31 8.66 1.71 -8.81
C ALA A 31 8.86 0.29 -8.23
N LEU A 32 8.60 -0.77 -9.01
CA LEU A 32 8.71 -2.17 -8.56
C LEU A 32 10.16 -2.63 -8.45
N SER A 33 10.45 -3.50 -7.48
CA SER A 33 11.80 -4.03 -7.30
C SER A 33 12.12 -5.13 -8.32
N VAL A 34 13.32 -5.08 -8.90
CA VAL A 34 13.82 -6.10 -9.84
C VAL A 34 14.68 -7.12 -9.09
N TYR A 35 14.07 -8.23 -8.70
CA TYR A 35 14.74 -9.30 -7.98
C TYR A 35 15.58 -10.19 -8.90
N THR A 36 16.90 -10.11 -8.77
CA THR A 36 17.86 -11.07 -9.35
C THR A 36 18.64 -11.75 -8.23
N ARG A 37 19.14 -12.97 -8.46
CA ARG A 37 19.97 -13.67 -7.47
C ARG A 37 21.28 -12.94 -7.17
N GLU A 38 21.79 -12.19 -8.13
CA GLU A 38 23.00 -11.37 -8.00
C GLU A 38 22.78 -10.17 -7.08
N ASN A 39 21.67 -9.44 -7.26
CA ASN A 39 21.39 -8.24 -6.49
C ASN A 39 20.75 -8.55 -5.12
N TYR A 40 20.05 -9.69 -4.99
CA TYR A 40 19.30 -10.07 -3.79
C TYR A 40 19.60 -11.50 -3.28
N PRO A 41 20.87 -11.92 -3.17
CA PRO A 41 21.20 -13.31 -2.83
C PRO A 41 20.62 -13.74 -1.48
N ARG A 42 20.61 -12.83 -0.50
CA ARG A 42 20.04 -13.09 0.84
C ARG A 42 18.52 -13.22 0.81
N THR A 43 17.83 -12.44 -0.02
CA THR A 43 16.38 -12.53 -0.15
C THR A 43 16.00 -13.87 -0.78
N PHE A 44 16.68 -14.27 -1.86
CA PHE A 44 16.50 -15.61 -2.44
C PHE A 44 16.82 -16.74 -1.45
N GLN A 45 17.86 -16.59 -0.62
CA GLN A 45 18.20 -17.58 0.39
C GLN A 45 17.11 -17.73 1.46
N LYS A 46 16.52 -16.62 1.93
CA LYS A 46 15.49 -16.62 2.98
C LYS A 46 14.13 -17.09 2.47
N TRP A 47 13.76 -16.68 1.25
CA TRP A 47 12.40 -16.82 0.73
C TRP A 47 12.23 -17.92 -0.31
N GLY A 48 13.32 -18.34 -0.95
CA GLY A 48 13.27 -19.21 -2.11
C GLY A 48 12.56 -18.56 -3.30
N ASP A 49 12.53 -19.26 -4.43
CA ASP A 49 11.96 -18.73 -5.67
C ASP A 49 10.46 -18.46 -5.57
N SER A 50 9.71 -19.36 -4.92
CA SER A 50 8.28 -19.19 -4.68
C SER A 50 7.98 -18.00 -3.77
N GLY A 51 8.82 -17.74 -2.77
CA GLY A 51 8.68 -16.57 -1.92
C GLY A 51 8.97 -15.27 -2.66
N ILE A 52 9.96 -15.25 -3.57
CA ILE A 52 10.22 -14.08 -4.42
C ILE A 52 9.02 -13.76 -5.32
N GLU A 53 8.38 -14.76 -5.92
CA GLU A 53 7.18 -14.52 -6.73
C GLU A 53 6.01 -14.01 -5.88
N ARG A 54 5.84 -14.50 -4.64
CA ARG A 54 4.86 -13.94 -3.71
C ARG A 54 5.18 -12.47 -3.39
N ILE A 55 6.44 -12.14 -3.09
CA ILE A 55 6.87 -10.77 -2.81
C ILE A 55 6.54 -9.84 -3.97
N LYS A 56 6.86 -10.23 -5.21
CA LYS A 56 6.54 -9.44 -6.42
C LYS A 56 5.03 -9.18 -6.56
N ASN A 57 4.19 -10.15 -6.20
CA ASN A 57 2.74 -9.96 -6.26
C ASN A 57 2.25 -8.96 -5.21
N VAL A 58 2.78 -9.03 -3.98
CA VAL A 58 2.48 -8.06 -2.93
C VAL A 58 2.98 -6.68 -3.31
N GLU A 59 4.15 -6.55 -3.96
CA GLU A 59 4.66 -5.26 -4.42
C GLU A 59 3.74 -4.58 -5.43
N ARG A 60 3.20 -5.32 -6.41
CA ARG A 60 2.22 -4.77 -7.35
C ARG A 60 0.93 -4.33 -6.65
N ALA A 61 0.43 -5.13 -5.72
CA ALA A 61 -0.74 -4.78 -4.93
C ALA A 61 -0.49 -3.52 -4.07
N ALA A 62 0.66 -3.46 -3.41
CA ALA A 62 1.08 -2.34 -2.58
C ALA A 62 1.24 -1.05 -3.39
N LEU A 63 1.85 -1.11 -4.58
CA LEU A 63 1.97 0.02 -5.51
C LEU A 63 0.59 0.64 -5.80
N PHE A 64 -0.39 -0.19 -6.16
CA PHE A 64 -1.74 0.26 -6.42
C PHE A 64 -2.45 0.79 -5.16
N LYS A 65 -2.38 0.03 -4.06
CA LYS A 65 -3.04 0.36 -2.78
C LYS A 65 -2.54 1.68 -2.19
N ALA A 66 -1.23 1.94 -2.27
CA ALA A 66 -0.64 3.20 -1.83
C ALA A 66 -1.01 4.35 -2.77
N GLY A 67 -1.02 4.13 -4.09
CA GLY A 67 -1.46 5.11 -5.09
C GLY A 67 -2.91 5.57 -4.91
N LYS A 68 -3.77 4.70 -4.32
CA LYS A 68 -5.13 5.09 -3.91
C LYS A 68 -5.16 6.07 -2.76
N GLN A 69 -4.17 6.09 -1.87
CA GLN A 69 -4.26 6.89 -0.66
C GLN A 69 -4.15 8.37 -0.98
N THR A 70 -5.14 9.15 -0.55
CA THR A 70 -5.21 10.61 -0.80
C THR A 70 -4.00 11.39 -0.27
N ARG A 71 -3.28 10.84 0.73
CA ARG A 71 -2.05 11.44 1.25
C ARG A 71 -0.80 11.01 0.47
N CYS A 72 -0.86 10.01 -0.40
CA CYS A 72 0.22 9.67 -1.34
C CYS A 72 0.02 10.48 -2.62
N ASP A 73 0.99 11.30 -3.02
CA ASP A 73 0.90 12.06 -4.28
C ASP A 73 1.34 11.22 -5.48
N GLN A 74 2.46 10.50 -5.37
CA GLN A 74 2.95 9.56 -6.36
C GLN A 74 3.80 8.52 -5.65
N VAL A 75 3.57 7.23 -5.91
CA VAL A 75 4.47 6.16 -5.42
C VAL A 75 5.73 6.17 -6.29
N GLU A 76 6.89 6.18 -5.66
CA GLU A 76 8.20 6.24 -6.35
C GLU A 76 9.02 4.96 -6.15
N TYR A 77 8.72 4.21 -5.09
CA TYR A 77 9.46 2.99 -4.76
C TYR A 77 8.60 2.04 -3.93
N VAL A 78 8.68 0.74 -4.24
CA VAL A 78 8.15 -0.33 -3.39
C VAL A 78 9.22 -1.38 -3.10
N GLY A 79 9.19 -1.94 -1.90
CA GLY A 79 10.14 -2.96 -1.50
C GLY A 79 9.71 -3.80 -0.30
N LEU A 80 10.30 -4.98 -0.18
CA LEU A 80 10.09 -5.86 0.97
C LEU A 80 10.55 -5.20 2.29
N SER A 81 9.67 -5.16 3.28
CA SER A 81 10.03 -4.73 4.64
C SER A 81 10.73 -5.87 5.38
N GLU A 82 12.07 -5.84 5.46
CA GLU A 82 12.84 -6.80 6.25
C GLU A 82 12.50 -6.76 7.75
N LYS A 83 11.95 -5.64 8.24
CA LYS A 83 11.58 -5.46 9.66
C LYS A 83 10.22 -6.06 9.99
N LEU A 84 9.24 -5.96 9.08
CA LEU A 84 7.85 -6.36 9.34
C LEU A 84 7.48 -7.71 8.71
N SER A 85 8.31 -8.21 7.80
CA SER A 85 8.16 -9.52 7.19
C SER A 85 8.84 -10.61 8.01
N ASN A 86 8.32 -11.83 7.94
CA ASN A 86 8.91 -13.02 8.53
C ASN A 86 8.93 -14.14 7.48
N PRO A 87 10.09 -14.49 6.91
CA PRO A 87 10.17 -15.59 5.95
C PRO A 87 9.89 -16.95 6.60
N PRO A 88 9.19 -17.88 5.92
CA PRO A 88 8.51 -17.70 4.63
C PRO A 88 7.04 -17.26 4.77
N ASP A 89 6.58 -16.98 5.98
CA ASP A 89 5.15 -16.98 6.31
C ASP A 89 4.45 -15.65 6.08
N LYS A 90 5.11 -14.52 6.33
CA LYS A 90 4.49 -13.20 6.37
C LYS A 90 5.25 -12.19 5.52
N ILE A 91 4.66 -11.73 4.42
CA ILE A 91 5.22 -10.65 3.61
C ILE A 91 4.54 -9.33 3.96
N VAL A 92 5.36 -8.31 4.20
CA VAL A 92 4.93 -6.91 4.30
C VAL A 92 5.82 -6.09 3.37
N VAL A 93 5.21 -5.37 2.44
CA VAL A 93 5.89 -4.46 1.52
C VAL A 93 5.68 -3.04 2.03
N TYR A 94 6.69 -2.18 1.90
CA TYR A 94 6.49 -0.74 2.01
C TYR A 94 6.38 -0.11 0.62
N ALA A 95 5.52 0.89 0.51
CA ALA A 95 5.39 1.77 -0.66
C ALA A 95 5.69 3.20 -0.22
N ASP A 96 6.69 3.80 -0.85
CA ASP A 96 7.15 5.16 -0.60
C ASP A 96 6.59 6.12 -1.63
N CYS A 97 5.99 7.19 -1.12
CA CYS A 97 5.44 8.27 -1.90
C CYS A 97 6.42 9.45 -1.93
N ARG A 98 6.45 10.19 -3.04
CA ARG A 98 7.28 11.38 -3.25
C ARG A 98 7.15 12.41 -2.13
N ASN A 99 5.93 12.62 -1.65
CA ASN A 99 5.65 13.55 -0.56
C ASN A 99 5.98 13.01 0.85
N ARG A 100 6.83 11.99 0.93
CA ARG A 100 7.35 11.36 2.15
C ARG A 100 6.29 10.62 2.96
N TRP A 101 5.25 10.12 2.33
CA TRP A 101 4.38 9.14 2.96
C TRP A 101 4.89 7.73 2.68
N ARG A 102 4.94 6.89 3.70
CA ARG A 102 5.21 5.46 3.58
C ARG A 102 4.00 4.68 4.06
N TYR A 103 3.61 3.67 3.29
CA TYR A 103 2.58 2.71 3.65
C TYR A 103 3.18 1.31 3.71
N TYR A 104 2.86 0.56 4.75
CA TYR A 104 3.21 -0.85 4.87
C TYR A 104 1.96 -1.68 4.58
N ILE A 105 2.02 -2.52 3.55
CA ILE A 105 0.91 -3.33 3.05
C ILE A 105 1.28 -4.81 3.14
N ASP A 106 0.37 -5.64 3.65
CA ASP A 106 0.57 -7.09 3.76
C ASP A 106 -0.01 -7.87 2.56
N GLU A 107 0.11 -9.21 2.60
CA GLU A 107 -0.43 -10.11 1.57
C GLU A 107 -1.96 -10.06 1.41
N GLY A 108 -2.68 -9.57 2.42
CA GLY A 108 -4.12 -9.34 2.39
C GLY A 108 -4.50 -8.03 1.69
N ASN A 109 -3.53 -7.27 1.19
CA ASN A 109 -3.71 -5.93 0.64
C ASN A 109 -4.21 -4.90 1.68
N GLU A 110 -3.91 -5.14 2.97
CA GLU A 110 -4.28 -4.27 4.07
C GLU A 110 -3.11 -3.36 4.48
N ILE A 111 -3.41 -2.10 4.78
CA ILE A 111 -2.41 -1.15 5.31
C ILE A 111 -2.24 -1.44 6.80
N VAL A 112 -1.13 -2.09 7.15
CA VAL A 112 -0.83 -2.46 8.55
C VAL A 112 -0.14 -1.34 9.33
N GLN A 113 0.50 -0.40 8.63
CA GLN A 113 1.11 0.79 9.21
C GLN A 113 1.24 1.87 8.13
N SER A 114 1.17 3.14 8.52
CA SER A 114 1.57 4.26 7.65
C SER A 114 2.27 5.34 8.47
N GLU A 115 3.20 6.04 7.85
CA GLU A 115 3.97 7.10 8.50
C GLU A 115 4.44 8.15 7.50
N ARG A 116 4.75 9.33 8.02
CA ARG A 116 5.46 10.34 7.26
C ARG A 116 6.94 10.18 7.54
N THR A 117 7.74 9.90 6.51
CA THR A 117 9.19 9.78 6.63
C THR A 117 9.81 11.17 6.78
N ASN A 118 10.89 11.24 7.56
CA ASN A 118 11.60 12.49 7.83
C ASN A 118 12.52 12.86 6.67
#